data_AF-A0A662F2V3-F1
#
_entry.id   AF-A0A662F2V3-F1
#
_cell.length_a   1.000
_cell.length_b   1.000
_cell.length_c   1.000
_cell.angle_alpha   90.00
_cell.angle_beta   90.00
_cell.angle_gamma   90.00
#
_symmetry.space_group_name_H-M   'P 1'
#
loop_
_entity.id
_entity.type
_entity.pdbx_description
1 polymer ?
#
loop_
_entity_poly.entity_id
_entity_poly.type
_entity_poly.pdbx_seq_one_letter_code
_entity_poly.pdbx_strand_id
1 'polypeptide(L)'
;METQDMLELAKRIVRAGPICDECLGRAFARRGHGLTNRARGQALRTVLSMLGTEGKPGTCWVCGGLFDRVKDWAKRAASAASEYEFSTYLFGVKLTPRLAEMERFFQDRFPSDA
;
A
#
# COMPACT_ATOMS: atom_id res chain seq x y z
N MET A 1 -5.44 12.47 14.80
CA MET A 1 -4.64 11.37 15.37
C MET A 1 -3.33 11.87 15.96
N GLU A 2 -3.11 11.62 17.25
CA GLU A 2 -1.86 11.89 17.96
C GLU A 2 -0.74 10.90 17.53
N THR A 3 0.52 11.17 17.86
CA THR A 3 1.65 10.29 17.49
C THR A 3 1.51 8.89 18.10
N GLN A 4 1.03 8.80 19.34
CA GLN A 4 0.81 7.53 20.05
C GLN A 4 -0.23 6.66 19.31
N ASP A 5 -1.34 7.28 18.89
CA ASP A 5 -2.41 6.61 18.13
C ASP A 5 -1.92 6.08 16.78
N MET A 6 -1.06 6.84 16.09
CA MET A 6 -0.49 6.45 14.80
C MET A 6 0.34 5.17 14.93
N LEU A 7 1.23 5.13 15.90
CA LEU A 7 2.10 3.97 16.11
C LEU A 7 1.29 2.76 16.58
N GLU A 8 0.26 2.96 17.40
CA GLU A 8 -0.61 1.86 17.81
C GLU A 8 -1.44 1.30 16.65
N LEU A 9 -1.97 2.16 15.78
CA LEU A 9 -2.62 1.73 14.54
C LEU A 9 -1.64 0.96 13.63
N ALA A 10 -0.42 1.46 13.47
CA ALA A 10 0.60 0.78 12.66
C ALA A 10 0.96 -0.61 13.23
N LYS A 11 1.10 -0.73 14.56
CA LYS A 11 1.30 -2.02 15.24
C LYS A 11 0.15 -2.98 14.97
N ARG A 12 -1.10 -2.51 15.09
CA ARG A 12 -2.30 -3.32 14.81
C ARG A 12 -2.33 -3.83 13.37
N ILE A 13 -1.99 -2.98 12.39
CA ILE A 13 -1.90 -3.36 10.97
C ILE A 13 -0.85 -4.45 10.76
N VAL A 14 0.37 -4.24 11.28
CA VAL A 14 1.50 -5.16 11.11
C VAL A 14 1.26 -6.51 11.79
N ARG A 15 0.58 -6.53 12.94
CA ARG A 15 0.20 -7.75 13.66
C ARG A 15 -0.93 -8.53 12.97
N ALA A 16 -1.74 -7.88 12.14
CA ALA A 16 -2.88 -8.53 11.48
C ALA A 16 -2.45 -9.60 10.47
N GLY A 17 -1.31 -9.40 9.80
CA GLY A 17 -0.81 -10.33 8.78
C GLY A 17 0.39 -9.75 8.02
N PRO A 18 0.96 -10.51 7.08
CA PRO A 18 2.06 -10.01 6.24
C PRO A 18 1.60 -8.81 5.40
N ILE A 19 2.28 -7.68 5.49
CA ILE A 19 1.93 -6.45 4.77
C ILE A 19 3.17 -5.82 4.14
N CYS A 20 3.07 -5.42 2.87
CA CYS A 20 4.15 -4.72 2.17
C CYS A 20 4.19 -3.23 2.54
N ASP A 21 5.32 -2.59 2.27
CA ASP A 21 5.52 -1.18 2.63
C ASP A 21 4.59 -0.22 1.87
N GLU A 22 4.17 -0.58 0.65
CA GLU A 22 3.19 0.20 -0.13
C GLU A 22 1.82 0.24 0.57
N CYS A 23 1.30 -0.90 1.03
CA CYS A 23 0.01 -0.96 1.72
C CYS A 23 0.09 -0.38 3.14
N LEU A 24 1.18 -0.66 3.88
CA LEU A 24 1.40 -0.09 5.20
C LEU A 24 1.51 1.44 5.13
N GLY A 25 2.31 1.95 4.19
CA GLY A 25 2.48 3.39 4.02
C GLY A 25 1.22 4.08 3.51
N ARG A 26 0.47 3.47 2.59
CA ARG A 26 -0.78 4.06 2.07
C ARG A 26 -1.79 4.34 3.16
N ALA A 27 -1.87 3.49 4.20
CA ALA A 27 -2.74 3.75 5.34
C ALA A 27 -2.48 5.13 5.95
N PHE A 28 -1.25 5.65 5.91
CA PHE A 28 -0.91 6.94 6.50
C PHE A 28 -0.74 8.06 5.48
N ALA A 29 -1.28 7.94 4.26
CA ALA A 29 -1.00 8.81 3.09
C ALA A 29 -1.12 10.32 3.36
N ARG A 30 -2.00 10.76 4.27
CA ARG A 30 -2.19 12.17 4.63
C ARG A 30 -1.10 12.76 5.53
N ARG A 31 -0.16 11.97 6.01
CA ARG A 31 1.01 12.43 6.79
C ARG A 31 2.25 12.57 5.89
N GLY A 32 3.41 12.95 6.41
CA GLY A 32 4.72 12.84 5.72
C GLY A 32 4.70 13.13 4.20
N HIS A 33 4.29 14.34 3.81
CA HIS A 33 4.21 14.74 2.40
C HIS A 33 5.56 14.61 1.68
N GLY A 34 5.53 14.35 0.37
CA GLY A 34 6.74 14.13 -0.44
C GLY A 34 7.31 12.70 -0.35
N LEU A 35 6.77 11.84 0.52
CA LEU A 35 7.15 10.43 0.59
C LEU A 35 6.22 9.55 -0.24
N THR A 36 6.81 8.60 -0.98
CA THR A 36 6.07 7.48 -1.56
C THR A 36 5.47 6.61 -0.45
N ASN A 37 4.43 5.83 -0.78
CA ASN A 37 3.85 4.89 0.18
C ASN A 37 4.90 3.90 0.67
N ARG A 38 5.71 3.33 -0.24
CA ARG A 38 6.84 2.46 0.12
C ARG A 38 7.79 3.11 1.14
N ALA A 39 8.28 4.32 0.87
CA ALA A 39 9.22 4.99 1.77
C ALA A 39 8.62 5.20 3.17
N ARG A 40 7.34 5.54 3.22
CA ARG A 40 6.59 5.71 4.48
C ARG A 40 6.41 4.39 5.22
N GLY A 41 6.09 3.30 4.52
CA GLY A 41 5.98 1.97 5.10
C GLY A 41 7.32 1.48 5.67
N GLN A 42 8.42 1.73 4.97
CA GLN A 42 9.78 1.41 5.44
C GLN A 42 10.15 2.19 6.71
N ALA A 43 9.82 3.49 6.76
CA ALA A 43 10.04 4.31 7.95
C ALA A 43 9.23 3.79 9.14
N LEU A 44 7.95 3.47 8.95
CA LEU A 44 7.10 2.86 9.98
C LEU A 44 7.68 1.52 10.45
N ARG A 45 8.09 0.65 9.53
CA ARG A 45 8.68 -0.66 9.87
C ARG A 45 9.94 -0.52 10.70
N THR A 46 10.79 0.46 10.36
CA THR A 46 12.01 0.77 11.12
C THR A 46 11.68 1.16 12.55
N VAL A 47 10.76 2.11 12.74
CA VAL A 47 10.33 2.56 14.08
C VAL A 47 9.66 1.42 14.85
N LEU A 48 8.78 0.65 14.21
CA LEU A 48 8.11 -0.49 14.85
C LEU A 48 9.09 -1.57 15.30
N SER A 49 10.12 -1.85 14.49
CA SER A 49 11.19 -2.79 14.86
C SER A 49 11.98 -2.30 16.07
N MET A 50 12.31 -1.01 16.14
CA MET A 50 12.95 -0.41 17.32
C MET A 50 12.07 -0.52 18.58
N LEU A 51 10.74 -0.55 18.41
CA LEU A 51 9.77 -0.74 19.48
C LEU A 51 9.43 -2.22 19.75
N GLY A 52 10.17 -3.18 19.18
CA GLY A 52 9.96 -4.61 19.38
C GLY A 52 8.72 -5.19 18.70
N THR A 53 8.19 -4.51 17.68
CA THR A 53 7.08 -5.01 16.85
C THR A 53 7.58 -5.37 15.46
N GLU A 54 7.73 -6.66 15.20
CA GLU A 54 8.15 -7.17 13.91
C GLU A 54 6.96 -7.51 13.00
N GLY A 55 7.22 -7.43 11.69
CA GLY A 55 6.25 -7.83 10.67
C GLY A 55 6.19 -9.33 10.48
N LYS A 56 5.02 -9.82 10.07
CA LYS A 56 4.85 -11.22 9.69
C LYS A 56 5.42 -11.46 8.28
N PRO A 57 6.19 -12.54 8.06
CA PRO A 57 6.70 -12.89 6.73
C PRO A 57 5.57 -13.40 5.83
N GLY A 58 5.73 -13.26 4.51
CA GLY A 58 4.82 -13.79 3.50
C GLY A 58 4.23 -12.75 2.57
N THR A 59 3.32 -13.19 1.71
CA THR A 59 2.68 -12.33 0.70
C THR A 59 1.71 -11.35 1.35
N CYS A 60 1.75 -10.09 0.90
CA CYS A 60 0.88 -9.05 1.44
C CYS A 60 -0.60 -9.47 1.39
N TRP A 61 -1.27 -9.50 2.55
CA TRP A 61 -2.66 -9.93 2.64
C TRP A 61 -3.63 -8.95 1.95
N VAL A 62 -3.26 -7.67 1.84
CA VAL A 62 -4.06 -6.63 1.17
C VAL A 62 -3.93 -6.72 -0.36
N CYS A 63 -2.72 -6.51 -0.89
CA CYS A 63 -2.52 -6.40 -2.34
C CYS A 63 -2.07 -7.69 -3.03
N GLY A 64 -1.73 -8.74 -2.28
CA GLY A 64 -1.28 -10.01 -2.85
C GLY A 64 0.04 -9.94 -3.65
N GLY A 65 0.88 -8.92 -3.42
CA GLY A 65 2.11 -8.70 -4.20
C GLY A 65 1.89 -7.90 -5.50
N LEU A 66 0.75 -7.21 -5.64
CA LEU A 66 0.42 -6.45 -6.86
C LEU A 66 1.52 -5.45 -7.25
N PHE A 67 2.12 -4.78 -6.26
CA PHE A 67 3.12 -3.74 -6.49
C PHE A 67 4.43 -4.25 -7.11
N ASP A 68 4.74 -5.54 -6.95
CA ASP A 68 5.96 -6.13 -7.51
C ASP A 68 5.87 -6.26 -9.04
N ARG A 69 4.66 -6.24 -9.60
CA ARG A 69 4.39 -6.39 -11.04
C ARG A 69 4.05 -5.09 -11.75
N VAL A 70 4.19 -3.94 -11.11
CA VAL A 70 3.81 -2.64 -11.71
C VAL A 70 4.54 -2.39 -13.02
N LYS A 71 5.83 -2.76 -13.11
CA LYS A 71 6.61 -2.64 -14.35
C LYS A 71 6.04 -3.51 -15.48
N ASP A 72 5.61 -4.73 -15.17
CA ASP A 72 5.03 -5.64 -16.17
C ASP A 72 3.71 -5.10 -16.70
N TRP A 73 2.86 -4.58 -15.81
CA TRP A 73 1.60 -3.94 -16.19
C TRP A 73 1.83 -2.69 -17.03
N ALA A 74 2.79 -1.84 -16.66
CA ALA A 74 3.15 -0.65 -17.42
C ALA A 74 3.65 -1.02 -18.83
N LYS A 75 4.51 -2.03 -18.95
CA LYS A 75 4.99 -2.53 -20.24
C LYS A 75 3.85 -3.03 -21.12
N ARG A 76 2.91 -3.78 -20.54
CA ARG A 76 1.73 -4.28 -21.27
C ARG A 76 0.82 -3.14 -21.74
N ALA A 77 0.57 -2.15 -20.89
CA ALA A 77 -0.22 -0.98 -21.25
C ALA A 77 0.45 -0.18 -22.36
N ALA A 78 1.75 0.08 -22.26
CA ALA A 78 2.52 0.77 -23.29
C ALA A 78 2.52 0.02 -24.62
N SER A 79 2.65 -1.31 -24.59
CA SER A 79 2.59 -2.14 -25.81
C SER A 79 1.21 -2.13 -26.45
N ALA A 80 0.13 -2.12 -25.67
CA ALA A 80 -1.24 -2.03 -26.19
C ALA A 80 -1.56 -0.65 -26.77
N ALA A 81 -0.84 0.39 -26.34
CA ALA A 81 -1.03 1.75 -26.80
C ALA A 81 -0.10 2.13 -27.98
N SER A 82 0.75 1.21 -28.47
CA SER A 82 1.83 1.54 -29.41
C SER A 82 1.38 2.03 -30.78
N GLU A 83 0.13 1.76 -31.16
CA GLU A 83 -0.46 2.20 -32.44
C GLU A 83 -1.09 3.60 -32.36
N TYR A 84 -1.09 4.22 -31.18
CA TYR A 84 -1.71 5.52 -30.94
C TYR A 84 -0.66 6.56 -30.55
N GLU A 85 -0.77 7.76 -31.12
CA GLU A 85 -0.04 8.93 -30.66
C GLU A 85 -0.94 9.78 -29.74
N PHE A 86 -0.38 10.23 -28.62
CA PHE A 86 -1.11 11.05 -27.65
C PHE A 86 -0.13 11.89 -26.82
N SER A 87 -0.56 13.12 -26.47
CA SER A 87 0.17 13.99 -25.55
C SER A 87 -0.22 13.77 -24.08
N THR A 88 -1.41 13.21 -23.85
CA THR A 88 -1.96 12.89 -22.53
C THR A 88 -2.74 11.59 -22.58
N TYR A 89 -2.90 10.93 -21.45
CA TYR A 89 -3.66 9.69 -21.34
C TYR A 89 -4.42 9.65 -20.01
N LEU A 90 -5.53 8.90 -19.98
CA LEU A 90 -6.25 8.61 -18.75
C LEU A 90 -5.91 7.19 -18.31
N PHE A 91 -5.50 7.05 -17.05
CA PHE A 91 -5.27 5.75 -16.43
C PHE A 91 -6.44 5.41 -15.50
N GLY A 92 -7.06 4.25 -15.75
CA GLY A 92 -8.13 3.70 -14.92
C GLY A 92 -7.82 2.26 -14.52
N VAL A 93 -8.37 1.82 -13.39
CA VAL A 93 -8.22 0.46 -12.88
C VAL A 93 -9.59 -0.14 -12.57
N LYS A 94 -9.78 -1.40 -12.95
CA LYS A 94 -10.88 -2.24 -12.46
C LYS A 94 -10.30 -3.27 -11.49
N LEU A 95 -10.61 -3.12 -10.21
CA LEU A 95 -10.16 -4.08 -9.20
C LEU A 95 -10.86 -5.43 -9.39
N THR A 96 -10.15 -6.52 -9.12
CA THR A 96 -10.78 -7.83 -9.00
C THR A 96 -11.68 -7.86 -7.77
N PRO A 97 -12.75 -8.69 -7.73
CA PRO A 97 -13.62 -8.79 -6.56
C PRO A 97 -12.86 -9.03 -5.26
N ARG A 98 -11.84 -9.91 -5.30
CA ARG A 98 -10.93 -10.15 -4.18
C ARG A 98 -10.25 -8.87 -3.72
N LEU A 99 -9.60 -8.12 -4.62
CA LEU A 99 -8.81 -6.96 -4.24
C LEU A 99 -9.70 -5.82 -3.72
N ALA A 100 -10.87 -5.62 -4.32
CA ALA A 100 -11.86 -4.66 -3.85
C ALA A 100 -12.33 -4.99 -2.42
N GLU A 101 -12.57 -6.27 -2.14
CA GLU A 101 -13.01 -6.70 -0.81
C GLU A 101 -11.89 -6.61 0.23
N MET A 102 -10.65 -6.99 -0.15
CA MET A 102 -9.50 -6.83 0.75
C MET A 102 -9.22 -5.35 1.07
N GLU A 103 -9.40 -4.44 0.10
CA GLU A 103 -9.27 -3.00 0.33
C GLU A 103 -10.34 -2.49 1.30
N ARG A 104 -11.61 -2.88 1.09
CA ARG A 104 -12.71 -2.54 1.99
C ARG A 104 -12.45 -3.03 3.41
N PHE A 105 -12.10 -4.31 3.56
CA PHE A 105 -11.77 -4.90 4.85
C PHE A 105 -10.59 -4.19 5.53
N PHE A 106 -9.58 -3.79 4.75
CA PHE A 106 -8.43 -3.06 5.27
C PHE A 106 -8.85 -1.69 5.83
N GLN A 107 -9.69 -0.95 5.11
CA GLN A 107 -10.20 0.36 5.52
C GLN A 107 -11.14 0.25 6.74
N ASP A 108 -12.07 -0.71 6.73
CA ASP A 108 -13.03 -0.90 7.82
C ASP A 108 -12.34 -1.32 9.12
N ARG A 109 -11.35 -2.22 9.04
CA ARG A 109 -10.64 -2.74 10.22
C ARG A 109 -9.59 -1.76 10.76
N PHE A 110 -8.97 -0.99 9.88
CA PHE A 110 -7.90 -0.04 10.21
C PHE A 110 -8.24 1.33 9.61
N PRO A 111 -9.25 2.02 10.17
CA PRO A 111 -9.57 3.37 9.75
C PRO A 111 -8.40 4.27 10.15
N SER A 112 -7.54 4.54 9.17
CA SER A 112 -6.62 5.65 9.26
C SER A 112 -7.36 6.93 8.90
N ASP A 113 -6.83 8.08 9.29
CA ASP A 113 -7.27 9.39 8.80
C ASP A 113 -6.99 9.44 7.27
N ALA A 114 -7.74 8.69 6.46
CA ALA A 114 -7.71 8.71 5.01
C ALA A 114 -8.45 9.92 4.44
#